data_AF-A0A3R7FQT9-F1
#
_entry.id   AF-A0A3R7FQT9-F1
#
_cell.length_a   1.000
_cell.length_b   1.000
_cell.length_c   1.000
_cell.angle_alpha   90.00
_cell.angle_beta   90.00
_cell.angle_gamma   90.00
#
_symmetry.space_group_name_H-M   'P 1'
#
loop_
_entity.id
_entity.type
_entity.pdbx_description
1 polymer ?
#
loop_
_entity_poly.entity_id
_entity_poly.type
_entity_poly.pdbx_seq_one_letter_code
_entity_poly.pdbx_strand_id
1 'polypeptide(L)'
;MQRKGRGRLRLKRIVLPGEKIGVIEEFLLGEGTYEEEGVIRSQVLGEARLDLERKLAVVRPRTRTPIFPREGSKVVGEVGEVKRQTASVDIFKVDNRLITTPFTGIIHISSVSRGYTRYMSQVVRSGDIVRARVINTKNRIIQLSIMEPEYGVVYAFCSKCGALLELKRTRLSCPNCGRVERRKVSRLYGTEVLE
;
A
#
# COMPACT_ATOMS: atom_id res chain seq x y z
N MET A 1 -28.27 21.60 -4.18
CA MET A 1 -27.71 22.34 -3.02
C MET A 1 -26.36 21.73 -2.64
N GLN A 2 -25.25 22.32 -3.08
CA GLN A 2 -23.92 22.07 -2.51
C GLN A 2 -23.20 23.41 -2.44
N ARG A 3 -23.24 24.06 -1.26
CA ARG A 3 -22.51 25.28 -0.97
C ARG A 3 -21.02 24.93 -0.85
N LYS A 4 -20.25 25.11 -1.93
CA LYS A 4 -18.77 25.10 -1.86
C LYS A 4 -18.33 26.40 -1.19
N GLY A 5 -18.09 26.35 0.12
CA GLY A 5 -17.41 27.43 0.85
C GLY A 5 -16.02 27.62 0.25
N ARG A 6 -15.82 28.75 -0.44
CA ARG A 6 -14.50 29.21 -0.89
C ARG A 6 -13.80 29.84 0.31
N GLY A 7 -13.13 29.01 1.13
CA GLY A 7 -12.21 29.51 2.15
C GLY A 7 -11.15 30.38 1.50
N ARG A 8 -11.01 31.63 1.95
CA ARG A 8 -10.04 32.59 1.44
C ARG A 8 -8.62 32.12 1.78
N LEU A 9 -7.96 31.45 0.82
CA LEU A 9 -6.54 31.09 0.89
C LEU A 9 -5.70 32.34 0.62
N ARG A 10 -4.85 32.74 1.58
CA ARG A 10 -3.86 33.80 1.38
C ARG A 10 -2.51 33.12 1.21
N LEU A 11 -1.84 33.39 0.10
CA LEU A 11 -0.55 32.80 -0.32
C LEU A 11 -0.61 31.34 -0.82
N LYS A 12 -0.22 31.19 -2.09
CA LYS A 12 0.32 29.96 -2.67
C LYS A 12 1.73 30.29 -3.10
N ARG A 13 2.70 30.00 -2.24
CA ARG A 13 4.13 30.26 -2.49
C ARG A 13 4.90 28.97 -2.25
N ILE A 14 5.91 28.71 -3.08
CA ILE A 14 6.87 27.63 -2.83
C ILE A 14 7.80 28.10 -1.72
N VAL A 15 7.92 27.28 -0.68
CA VAL A 15 8.76 27.54 0.48
C VAL A 15 9.82 26.46 0.67
N LEU A 16 10.99 26.88 1.16
CA LEU A 16 12.09 26.01 1.56
C LEU A 16 11.98 25.64 3.05
N PRO A 17 12.55 24.49 3.48
CA PRO A 17 12.67 24.18 4.90
C PRO A 17 13.35 25.33 5.67
N GLY A 18 12.78 25.71 6.80
CA GLY A 18 13.22 26.82 7.64
C GLY A 18 12.61 28.19 7.28
N GLU A 19 11.99 28.36 6.11
CA GLU A 19 11.37 29.65 5.77
C GLU A 19 10.17 29.97 6.67
N LYS A 20 10.05 31.25 7.05
CA LYS A 20 8.94 31.77 7.84
C LYS A 20 7.65 31.80 7.01
N ILE A 21 6.59 31.25 7.58
CA ILE A 21 5.26 31.16 6.96
C ILE A 21 4.26 32.06 7.70
N GLY A 22 4.34 32.10 9.03
CA GLY A 22 3.41 32.82 9.89
C GLY A 22 3.87 32.84 11.34
N VAL A 23 2.97 33.18 12.25
CA VAL A 23 3.20 33.18 13.70
C VAL A 23 2.03 32.49 14.40
N ILE A 24 2.29 31.92 15.58
CA ILE A 24 1.31 31.09 16.30
C ILE A 24 0.10 31.89 16.83
N GLU A 25 0.24 33.20 16.99
CA GLU A 25 -0.84 34.11 17.38
C GLU A 25 -1.88 34.27 16.26
N GLU A 26 -1.46 34.11 15.01
CA GLU A 26 -2.34 34.25 13.84
C GLU A 26 -2.85 32.91 13.32
N PHE A 27 -2.02 31.86 13.40
CA PHE A 27 -2.30 30.57 12.79
C PHE A 27 -1.93 29.39 13.71
N LEU A 28 -2.66 28.30 13.57
CA LEU A 28 -2.37 26.99 14.11
C LEU A 28 -1.36 26.25 13.22
N LEU A 29 -0.53 25.42 13.85
CA LEU A 29 0.40 24.51 13.17
C LEU A 29 -0.35 23.42 12.42
N GLY A 30 -0.06 23.28 11.14
CA GLY A 30 -0.57 22.21 10.29
C GLY A 30 0.53 21.34 9.71
N GLU A 31 0.17 20.39 8.85
CA GLU A 31 1.13 19.46 8.25
C GLU A 31 2.26 20.19 7.50
N GLY A 32 3.49 19.70 7.68
CA GLY A 32 4.68 20.28 7.03
C GLY A 32 5.17 21.59 7.64
N THR A 33 4.69 21.95 8.82
CA THR A 33 5.15 23.13 9.59
C THR A 33 5.66 22.74 10.98
N TYR A 34 6.54 23.56 11.54
CA TYR A 34 6.97 23.48 12.93
C TYR A 34 7.03 24.89 13.54
N GLU A 35 7.05 24.98 14.86
CA GLU A 35 7.19 26.24 15.57
C GLU A 35 8.60 26.38 16.14
N GLU A 36 9.14 27.59 16.03
CA GLU A 36 10.41 27.99 16.60
C GLU A 36 10.32 29.46 16.99
N GLU A 37 10.42 29.73 18.29
CA GLU A 37 10.36 31.08 18.88
C GLU A 37 9.07 31.86 18.51
N GLY A 38 7.92 31.18 18.54
CA GLY A 38 6.61 31.75 18.17
C GLY A 38 6.40 31.89 16.66
N VAL A 39 7.40 31.55 15.85
CA VAL A 39 7.33 31.64 14.38
C VAL A 39 7.01 30.28 13.80
N ILE A 40 5.99 30.23 12.94
CA ILE A 40 5.67 29.03 12.16
C ILE A 40 6.59 29.00 10.95
N ARG A 41 7.39 27.94 10.87
CA ARG A 41 8.37 27.70 9.82
C ARG A 41 8.02 26.46 9.00
N SER A 42 8.51 26.43 7.77
CA SER A 42 8.36 25.27 6.90
C SER A 42 9.27 24.13 7.36
N GLN A 43 8.73 22.93 7.53
CA GLN A 43 9.54 21.74 7.78
C GLN A 43 10.06 21.10 6.48
N VAL A 44 9.37 21.35 5.36
CA VAL A 44 9.57 20.63 4.09
C VAL A 44 9.60 21.59 2.90
N LEU A 45 10.22 21.17 1.79
CA LEU A 45 10.07 21.88 0.52
C LEU A 45 8.65 21.68 -0.01
N GLY A 46 7.89 22.76 -0.21
CA GLY A 46 6.50 22.61 -0.62
C GLY A 46 5.75 23.90 -0.92
N GLU A 47 4.46 23.76 -1.20
CA GLU A 47 3.54 24.89 -1.37
C GLU A 47 2.91 25.24 -0.02
N ALA A 48 3.27 26.42 0.52
CA ALA A 48 2.64 26.96 1.72
C ALA A 48 1.22 27.44 1.40
N ARG A 49 0.29 27.11 2.29
CA ARG A 49 -1.11 27.52 2.23
C ARG A 49 -1.57 27.97 3.62
N LEU A 50 -2.06 29.20 3.70
CA LEU A 50 -2.70 29.74 4.90
C LEU A 50 -4.22 29.74 4.69
N ASP A 51 -4.91 28.95 5.49
CA ASP A 51 -6.36 28.95 5.58
C ASP A 51 -6.79 30.02 6.60
N LEU A 52 -7.36 31.11 6.12
CA LEU A 52 -7.80 32.22 6.98
C LEU A 52 -9.06 31.89 7.80
N GLU A 53 -9.91 30.98 7.32
CA GLU A 53 -11.15 30.62 8.05
C GLU A 53 -10.81 29.73 9.24
N ARG A 54 -9.95 28.75 9.01
CA ARG A 54 -9.49 27.82 10.05
C ARG A 54 -8.30 28.33 10.83
N LYS A 55 -7.73 29.46 10.42
CA LYS A 55 -6.44 29.97 10.91
C LYS A 55 -5.40 28.85 10.91
N LEU A 56 -5.22 28.14 9.80
CA LEU A 56 -4.33 26.97 9.72
C LEU A 56 -3.21 27.20 8.71
N ALA A 57 -1.97 26.98 9.13
CA ALA A 57 -0.79 27.04 8.26
C ALA A 57 -0.33 25.63 7.87
N VAL A 58 -0.33 25.31 6.57
CA VAL A 58 0.07 24.00 6.06
C VAL A 58 1.07 24.18 4.93
N VAL A 59 2.09 23.33 4.88
CA VAL A 59 2.98 23.22 3.72
C VAL A 59 2.76 21.85 3.08
N ARG A 60 2.26 21.87 1.85
CA ARG A 60 2.11 20.63 1.08
C ARG A 60 3.44 20.29 0.41
N PRO A 61 4.08 19.16 0.75
CA PRO A 61 5.35 18.78 0.15
C PRO A 61 5.22 18.73 -1.39
N ARG A 62 6.20 19.32 -2.08
CA ARG A 62 6.38 19.13 -3.53
C ARG A 62 7.24 17.91 -3.85
N THR A 63 7.80 17.27 -2.82
CA THR A 63 8.57 16.04 -2.90
C THR A 63 7.64 14.82 -2.96
N ARG A 64 8.14 13.69 -3.48
CA ARG A 64 7.40 12.42 -3.46
C ARG A 64 7.11 12.07 -2.01
N THR A 65 5.84 12.03 -1.63
CA THR A 65 5.44 11.57 -0.31
C THR A 65 5.78 10.08 -0.21
N PRO A 66 6.54 9.66 0.80
CA PRO A 66 6.85 8.25 0.98
C PRO A 66 5.54 7.48 1.18
N ILE A 67 5.33 6.47 0.34
CA ILE A 67 4.14 5.63 0.38
C ILE A 67 4.41 4.54 1.42
N PHE A 68 3.64 4.59 2.50
CA PHE A 68 3.69 3.57 3.54
C PHE A 68 2.43 2.72 3.49
N PRO A 69 2.55 1.39 3.61
CA PRO A 69 1.39 0.54 3.82
C PRO A 69 0.74 0.90 5.16
N ARG A 70 -0.50 1.38 5.12
CA ARG A 70 -1.33 1.65 6.31
C ARG A 70 -2.34 0.53 6.50
N GLU A 71 -2.88 0.39 7.70
CA GLU A 71 -4.01 -0.52 7.95
C GLU A 71 -5.16 -0.24 6.95
N GLY A 72 -5.65 -1.28 6.30
CA GLY A 72 -6.68 -1.20 5.25
C GLY A 72 -6.17 -0.99 3.83
N SER A 73 -4.89 -0.66 3.62
CA SER A 73 -4.32 -0.43 2.28
C SER A 73 -4.33 -1.70 1.44
N LYS A 74 -4.51 -1.55 0.12
CA LYS A 74 -4.40 -2.65 -0.84
C LYS A 74 -2.96 -2.74 -1.33
N VAL A 75 -2.37 -3.93 -1.23
CA VAL A 75 -0.98 -4.15 -1.62
C VAL A 75 -0.85 -5.26 -2.64
N VAL A 76 0.13 -5.13 -3.53
CA VAL A 76 0.57 -6.19 -4.43
C VAL A 76 2.06 -6.43 -4.17
N GLY A 77 2.42 -7.70 -4.09
CA GLY A 77 3.77 -8.13 -3.82
C GLY A 77 4.07 -9.50 -4.37
N GLU A 78 5.35 -9.83 -4.43
CA GLU A 78 5.84 -11.15 -4.78
C GLU A 78 5.98 -12.00 -3.51
N VAL A 79 5.54 -13.24 -3.56
CA VAL A 79 5.69 -14.17 -2.44
C VAL A 79 7.14 -14.63 -2.39
N GLY A 80 7.82 -14.31 -1.29
CA GLY A 80 9.19 -14.77 -1.03
C GLY A 80 9.19 -16.18 -0.44
N GLU A 81 9.46 -16.29 0.85
CA GLU A 81 9.58 -17.56 1.57
C GLU A 81 8.20 -18.06 2.04
N VAL A 82 7.89 -19.32 1.76
CA VAL A 82 6.67 -19.97 2.25
C VAL A 82 7.03 -21.02 3.30
N LYS A 83 6.65 -20.75 4.55
CA LYS A 83 6.73 -21.68 5.68
C LYS A 83 5.42 -22.44 5.86
N ARG A 84 5.37 -23.36 6.84
CA ARG A 84 4.19 -24.21 7.09
C ARG A 84 2.92 -23.39 7.36
N GLN A 85 3.03 -22.33 8.17
CA GLN A 85 1.90 -21.51 8.64
C GLN A 85 1.98 -20.04 8.21
N THR A 86 3.12 -19.59 7.69
CA THR A 86 3.36 -18.20 7.28
C THR A 86 3.95 -18.14 5.88
N ALA A 87 3.72 -17.03 5.17
CA ALA A 87 4.41 -16.69 3.94
C ALA A 87 4.90 -15.23 4.03
N SER A 88 6.14 -14.98 3.64
CA SER A 88 6.64 -13.62 3.44
C SER A 88 6.28 -13.13 2.04
N VAL A 89 5.99 -11.85 1.93
CA VAL A 89 5.61 -11.18 0.68
C VAL A 89 6.38 -9.88 0.59
N ASP A 90 7.13 -9.70 -0.48
CA ASP A 90 7.83 -8.47 -0.78
C ASP A 90 6.90 -7.55 -1.59
N ILE A 91 6.38 -6.55 -0.89
CA ILE A 91 5.41 -5.60 -1.39
C ILE A 91 6.14 -4.57 -2.24
N PHE A 92 5.74 -4.40 -3.50
CA PHE A 92 6.29 -3.38 -4.41
C PHE A 92 5.23 -2.38 -4.89
N LYS A 93 3.94 -2.60 -4.58
CA LYS A 93 2.84 -1.71 -4.95
C LYS A 93 1.85 -1.55 -3.79
N VAL A 94 1.48 -0.30 -3.48
CA VAL A 94 0.53 0.06 -2.41
C VAL A 94 -0.49 1.05 -2.99
N ASP A 95 -1.79 0.77 -2.87
CA ASP A 95 -2.90 1.58 -3.37
C ASP A 95 -2.68 2.11 -4.81
N ASN A 96 -2.29 1.18 -5.69
CA ASN A 96 -1.96 1.41 -7.11
C ASN A 96 -0.70 2.26 -7.38
N ARG A 97 0.14 2.52 -6.38
CA ARG A 97 1.40 3.24 -6.56
C ARG A 97 2.60 2.32 -6.33
N LEU A 98 3.55 2.33 -7.25
CA LEU A 98 4.81 1.63 -7.10
C LEU A 98 5.67 2.30 -6.02
N ILE A 99 6.32 1.48 -5.22
CA ILE A 99 7.28 1.92 -4.20
C ILE A 99 8.69 1.56 -4.63
N THR A 100 9.64 2.44 -4.35
CA THR A 100 11.07 2.25 -4.71
C THR A 100 11.79 1.26 -3.81
N THR A 101 11.33 1.12 -2.57
CA THR A 101 11.90 0.20 -1.58
C THR A 101 10.81 -0.77 -1.17
N PRO A 102 10.95 -2.07 -1.44
CA PRO A 102 9.91 -3.02 -1.10
C PRO A 102 9.78 -3.18 0.42
N PHE A 103 8.55 -3.36 0.88
CA PHE A 103 8.28 -3.70 2.28
C PHE A 103 7.98 -5.18 2.42
N THR A 104 8.53 -5.84 3.44
CA THR A 104 8.19 -7.23 3.72
C THR A 104 6.91 -7.32 4.57
N GLY A 105 5.89 -7.98 4.02
CA GLY A 105 4.67 -8.37 4.71
C GLY A 105 4.63 -9.85 5.03
N ILE A 106 3.83 -10.22 6.03
CA ILE A 106 3.63 -11.62 6.44
C ILE A 106 2.15 -11.97 6.33
N ILE A 107 1.85 -13.04 5.60
CA ILE A 107 0.53 -13.67 5.59
C ILE A 107 0.56 -14.84 6.56
N HIS A 108 -0.37 -14.86 7.52
CA HIS A 108 -0.58 -16.00 8.41
C HIS A 108 -1.74 -16.89 7.90
N ILE A 109 -1.68 -18.19 8.15
CA ILE A 109 -2.67 -19.16 7.65
C ILE A 109 -4.11 -18.86 8.11
N SER A 110 -4.28 -18.24 9.28
CA SER A 110 -5.59 -17.77 9.76
C SER A 110 -6.19 -16.64 8.91
N SER A 111 -5.35 -15.90 8.19
CA SER A 111 -5.73 -14.74 7.37
C SER A 111 -5.90 -15.12 5.89
N VAL A 112 -5.99 -16.42 5.59
CA VAL A 112 -6.12 -16.93 4.22
C VAL A 112 -7.56 -17.20 3.85
N SER A 113 -8.31 -17.96 4.65
CA SER A 113 -9.68 -18.36 4.33
C SER A 113 -10.43 -18.73 5.60
N ARG A 114 -11.77 -18.62 5.56
CA ARG A 114 -12.64 -19.16 6.63
C ARG A 114 -12.64 -20.69 6.68
N GLY A 115 -12.27 -21.36 5.58
CA GLY A 115 -12.12 -22.81 5.51
C GLY A 115 -10.79 -23.30 6.10
N TYR A 116 -10.76 -24.56 6.52
CA TYR A 116 -9.58 -25.18 7.11
C TYR A 116 -8.50 -25.43 6.05
N THR A 117 -7.43 -24.64 6.10
CA THR A 117 -6.22 -24.85 5.31
C THR A 117 -5.13 -25.40 6.22
N ARG A 118 -4.52 -26.55 5.86
CA ARG A 118 -3.46 -27.19 6.67
C ARG A 118 -2.07 -26.62 6.41
N TYR A 119 -1.81 -26.19 5.18
CA TYR A 119 -0.48 -25.77 4.72
C TYR A 119 -0.56 -24.53 3.85
N MET A 120 0.31 -23.55 4.12
CA MET A 120 0.39 -22.34 3.30
C MET A 120 0.76 -22.62 1.84
N SER A 121 1.50 -23.70 1.58
CA SER A 121 1.91 -24.15 0.23
C SER A 121 0.74 -24.57 -0.68
N GLN A 122 -0.46 -24.78 -0.12
CA GLN A 122 -1.69 -25.02 -0.88
C GLN A 122 -2.36 -23.71 -1.35
N VAL A 123 -1.95 -22.59 -0.77
CA VAL A 123 -2.56 -21.27 -0.93
C VAL A 123 -1.72 -20.41 -1.85
N VAL A 124 -0.44 -20.28 -1.50
CA VAL A 124 0.58 -19.47 -2.18
C VAL A 124 1.87 -20.27 -2.29
N ARG A 125 2.68 -19.99 -3.32
CA ARG A 125 4.06 -20.46 -3.41
C ARG A 125 5.02 -19.32 -3.68
N SER A 126 6.28 -19.57 -3.37
CA SER A 126 7.40 -18.70 -3.69
C SER A 126 7.39 -18.34 -5.18
N GLY A 127 7.58 -17.05 -5.48
CA GLY A 127 7.52 -16.47 -6.81
C GLY A 127 6.11 -16.11 -7.30
N ASP A 128 5.04 -16.57 -6.64
CA ASP A 128 3.68 -16.15 -7.03
C ASP A 128 3.49 -14.65 -6.71
N ILE A 129 2.76 -13.92 -7.56
CA ILE A 129 2.37 -12.53 -7.29
C ILE A 129 1.02 -12.54 -6.59
N VAL A 130 0.93 -11.88 -5.44
CA VAL A 130 -0.25 -11.88 -4.57
C VAL A 130 -0.76 -10.46 -4.35
N ARG A 131 -2.08 -10.30 -4.40
CA ARG A 131 -2.79 -9.10 -3.96
C ARG A 131 -3.38 -9.35 -2.57
N ALA A 132 -3.06 -8.49 -1.62
CA ALA A 132 -3.46 -8.63 -0.22
C ALA A 132 -3.94 -7.31 0.38
N ARG A 133 -4.56 -7.39 1.54
CA ARG A 133 -4.95 -6.25 2.37
C ARG A 133 -4.09 -6.19 3.63
N VAL A 134 -3.63 -4.99 3.98
CA VAL A 134 -2.93 -4.77 5.24
C VAL A 134 -3.93 -4.79 6.39
N ILE A 135 -3.74 -5.68 7.37
CA ILE A 135 -4.56 -5.71 8.59
C ILE A 135 -3.93 -4.85 9.68
N ASN A 136 -2.63 -5.00 9.89
CA ASN A 136 -1.95 -4.43 11.06
C ASN A 136 -0.52 -4.03 10.71
N THR A 137 -0.10 -2.87 11.18
CA THR A 137 1.26 -2.32 11.02
C THR A 137 1.92 -1.94 12.35
N LYS A 138 1.26 -2.20 13.49
CA LYS A 138 1.65 -1.71 14.82
C LYS A 138 2.95 -2.31 15.36
N ASN A 139 3.28 -3.53 14.98
CA ASN A 139 4.44 -4.27 15.54
C ASN A 139 5.69 -4.21 14.65
N ARG A 140 5.81 -3.20 13.79
CA ARG A 140 6.83 -3.12 12.70
C ARG A 140 6.75 -4.23 11.64
N ILE A 141 5.98 -5.28 11.91
CA ILE A 141 5.65 -6.36 10.98
C ILE A 141 4.32 -6.01 10.32
N ILE A 142 4.33 -5.94 8.99
CA ILE A 142 3.11 -5.72 8.20
C ILE A 142 2.37 -7.05 8.10
N GLN A 143 1.22 -7.15 8.74
CA GLN A 143 0.36 -8.32 8.64
C GLN A 143 -0.59 -8.18 7.46
N LEU A 144 -0.58 -9.19 6.58
CA LEU A 144 -1.37 -9.23 5.37
C LEU A 144 -2.49 -10.28 5.48
N SER A 145 -3.59 -10.00 4.80
CA SER A 145 -4.73 -10.91 4.64
C SER A 145 -5.16 -11.03 3.21
N ILE A 146 -5.54 -12.26 2.87
CA ILE A 146 -6.11 -12.62 1.58
C ILE A 146 -7.48 -13.29 1.75
N MET A 147 -8.20 -12.99 2.84
CA MET A 147 -9.45 -13.69 3.17
C MET A 147 -10.55 -13.42 2.14
N GLU A 148 -10.69 -12.18 1.68
CA GLU A 148 -11.74 -11.74 0.78
C GLU A 148 -11.50 -12.20 -0.68
N PRO A 149 -12.55 -12.39 -1.50
CA PRO A 149 -12.42 -12.90 -2.87
C PRO A 149 -11.63 -11.99 -3.84
N GLU A 150 -11.51 -10.69 -3.54
CA GLU A 150 -10.67 -9.76 -4.31
C GLU A 150 -9.16 -10.01 -4.06
N TYR A 151 -8.81 -10.67 -2.95
CA TYR A 151 -7.44 -10.91 -2.55
C TYR A 151 -7.05 -12.37 -2.78
N GLY A 152 -5.75 -12.59 -3.04
CA GLY A 152 -5.21 -13.88 -3.41
C GLY A 152 -4.15 -13.74 -4.51
N VAL A 153 -3.77 -14.87 -5.08
CA VAL A 153 -2.78 -14.95 -6.15
C VAL A 153 -3.37 -14.33 -7.42
N VAL A 154 -2.61 -13.42 -8.04
CA VAL A 154 -2.98 -12.70 -9.27
C VAL A 154 -2.17 -13.16 -10.48
N TYR A 155 -0.94 -13.58 -10.25
CA TYR A 155 -0.11 -14.31 -11.21
C TYR A 155 0.56 -15.47 -10.49
N ALA A 156 0.57 -16.63 -11.13
CA ALA A 156 1.13 -17.85 -10.54
C ALA A 156 2.05 -18.53 -11.54
N PHE A 157 3.15 -19.09 -11.05
CA PHE A 157 4.14 -19.73 -11.91
C PHE A 157 4.19 -21.24 -11.68
N CYS A 158 4.38 -21.99 -12.77
CA CYS A 158 4.46 -23.45 -12.71
C CYS A 158 5.70 -23.89 -11.96
N SER A 159 5.54 -24.72 -10.92
CA SER A 159 6.68 -25.16 -10.10
C SER A 159 7.65 -26.13 -10.79
N LYS A 160 7.38 -26.54 -12.03
CA LYS A 160 8.27 -27.41 -12.81
C LYS A 160 9.02 -26.64 -13.92
N CYS A 161 8.32 -25.77 -14.64
CA CYS A 161 8.86 -25.15 -15.86
C CYS A 161 8.87 -23.61 -15.82
N GLY A 162 8.42 -22.99 -14.73
CA GLY A 162 8.39 -21.53 -14.59
C GLY A 162 7.37 -20.81 -15.46
N ALA A 163 6.66 -21.50 -16.36
CA ALA A 163 5.65 -20.88 -17.22
C ALA A 163 4.47 -20.31 -16.38
N LEU A 164 3.90 -19.20 -16.85
CA LEU A 164 2.72 -18.60 -16.25
C LEU A 164 1.53 -19.58 -16.34
N LEU A 165 0.83 -19.76 -15.23
CA LEU A 165 -0.33 -20.64 -15.17
C LEU A 165 -1.58 -19.94 -15.72
N GLU A 166 -2.46 -20.70 -16.36
CA GLU A 166 -3.75 -20.21 -16.83
C GLU A 166 -4.87 -20.65 -15.88
N LEU A 167 -5.77 -19.73 -15.54
CA LEU A 167 -6.95 -20.05 -14.75
C LEU A 167 -8.02 -20.69 -15.66
N LYS A 168 -8.19 -22.01 -15.53
CA LYS A 168 -9.25 -22.78 -16.21
C LYS A 168 -10.33 -23.15 -15.20
N ARG A 169 -11.45 -22.43 -15.26
CA ARG A 169 -12.60 -22.51 -14.32
C ARG A 169 -12.19 -22.23 -12.87
N THR A 170 -11.69 -23.24 -12.17
CA THR A 170 -11.33 -23.20 -10.74
C THR A 170 -9.92 -23.71 -10.46
N ARG A 171 -9.17 -24.09 -11.50
CA ARG A 171 -7.83 -24.68 -11.36
C ARG A 171 -6.82 -23.93 -12.22
N LEU A 172 -5.59 -23.87 -11.74
CA LEU A 172 -4.47 -23.30 -12.49
C LEU A 172 -3.80 -24.40 -13.29
N SER A 173 -3.75 -24.25 -14.62
CA SER A 173 -3.17 -25.23 -15.55
C SER A 173 -1.99 -24.61 -16.26
N CYS A 174 -0.87 -25.31 -16.30
CA CYS A 174 0.28 -24.91 -17.09
C CYS A 174 0.03 -25.23 -18.58
N PRO A 175 0.14 -24.27 -19.50
CA PRO A 175 0.00 -24.53 -20.93
C PRO A 175 1.19 -25.32 -21.51
N ASN A 176 2.38 -25.22 -20.90
CA ASN A 176 3.60 -25.86 -21.41
C ASN A 176 3.74 -27.33 -20.98
N CYS A 177 3.54 -27.63 -19.68
CA CYS A 177 3.75 -28.98 -19.14
C CYS A 177 2.47 -29.72 -18.72
N GLY A 178 1.30 -29.09 -18.89
CA GLY A 178 -0.01 -29.67 -18.55
C GLY A 178 -0.29 -29.85 -17.04
N ARG A 179 0.62 -29.44 -16.16
CA ARG A 179 0.47 -29.60 -14.71
C ARG A 179 -0.67 -28.72 -14.20
N VAL A 180 -1.52 -29.32 -13.37
CA VAL A 180 -2.61 -28.62 -12.70
C VAL A 180 -2.25 -28.39 -11.24
N GLU A 181 -2.28 -27.14 -10.80
CA GLU A 181 -1.96 -26.72 -9.44
C GLU A 181 -3.14 -25.98 -8.80
N ARG A 182 -3.21 -26.05 -7.46
CA ARG A 182 -4.19 -25.34 -6.66
C ARG A 182 -3.51 -24.20 -5.90
N ARG A 183 -4.14 -23.04 -5.93
CA ARG A 183 -3.79 -21.83 -5.19
C ARG A 183 -5.06 -21.12 -4.78
N LYS A 184 -4.98 -20.21 -3.80
CA LYS A 184 -6.06 -19.25 -3.57
C LYS A 184 -5.95 -18.14 -4.61
N VAL A 185 -6.70 -18.25 -5.69
CA VAL A 185 -6.73 -17.24 -6.75
C VAL A 185 -7.62 -16.06 -6.36
N SER A 186 -7.16 -14.86 -6.69
CA SER A 186 -8.00 -13.65 -6.65
C SER A 186 -8.97 -13.66 -7.82
N ARG A 187 -10.12 -12.99 -7.66
CA ARG A 187 -11.03 -12.67 -8.78
C ARG A 187 -10.36 -11.81 -9.87
N LEU A 188 -9.27 -11.14 -9.55
CA LEU A 188 -8.52 -10.25 -10.45
C LEU A 188 -7.33 -10.97 -11.13
N TYR A 189 -7.32 -12.31 -11.15
CA TYR A 189 -6.27 -13.09 -11.80
C TYR A 189 -6.07 -12.66 -13.27
N GLY A 190 -4.82 -12.40 -13.65
CA GLY A 190 -4.47 -11.95 -15.00
C GLY A 190 -4.94 -10.54 -15.40
N THR A 191 -5.64 -9.82 -14.52
CA THR A 191 -6.18 -8.48 -14.79
C THR A 191 -5.41 -7.38 -14.08
N GLU A 192 -4.63 -7.71 -13.04
CA GLU A 192 -3.85 -6.74 -12.28
C GLU A 192 -2.71 -6.14 -13.12
N VAL A 193 -2.80 -4.84 -13.38
CA VAL A 193 -1.72 -4.09 -14.04
C VAL A 193 -0.58 -3.90 -13.03
N LEU A 194 0.61 -4.37 -13.38
CA LEU A 194 1.82 -4.25 -12.54
C LEU A 194 2.61 -2.95 -12.79
N GLU A 195 2.18 -2.14 -13.76
CA GLU A 195 2.75 -0.83 -14.11
C GLU A 195 2.32 0.30 -13.15
#